data_AF-V5ENL4-F1
#
_entry.id   AF-V5ENL4-F1
#
_cell.length_a   1.000
_cell.length_b   1.000
_cell.length_c   1.000
_cell.angle_alpha   90.00
_cell.angle_beta   90.00
_cell.angle_gamma   90.00
#
_symmetry.space_group_name_H-M   'P 1'
#
loop_
_entity.id
_entity.type
_entity.pdbx_description
1 polymer ?
#
loop_
_entity_poly.entity_id
_entity_poly.type
_entity_poly.pdbx_seq_one_letter_code
_entity_poly.pdbx_strand_id
1 'polypeptide(L)'
;MILPTLIKAPLSDSKTKLLRQNPAPFRYYTATTTHHYLYLSQNPTFARAEAWLARYRDVEGGWGVIEHINDDQFFIMFVSNNDLLVTDEGDIDTLMRDYDVLVQRYHAQLFWCAPQHARMQGEIVEPLSDVELTTFALTSTFRRTPFIVGGAIVLSAIIGFAGWLMLSQSVPPSNVTPVDPYLAYRTAVSHATSAHDGVKQAVILSGIAATVPDGWQVVSITLDDKATTLTVNRQAEGQRPVISAWLAQHPELSGYSHLSLNTLTITLPVRETLTAWQDHLMPSEIPLSSLTDTFVALGWTVTPPVKDGGLLTTTSTFGIKKQTDLAALLSLDGILKKLPVSAKATLTPEGDLWNVAITFTFYGAST
;
A
#
# COMPACT_ATOMS: atom_id res chain seq x y z
N MET A 1 4.37 16.83 13.47
CA MET A 1 4.17 18.30 13.65
C MET A 1 2.81 18.60 13.03
N ILE A 2 1.92 19.37 13.67
CA ILE A 2 0.53 19.56 13.19
C ILE A 2 0.46 20.88 12.41
N LEU A 3 0.08 20.85 11.12
CA LEU A 3 -0.17 22.07 10.33
C LEU A 3 -1.35 22.87 10.91
N PRO A 4 -1.37 24.20 10.75
CA PRO A 4 -2.50 25.00 11.21
C PRO A 4 -3.74 24.74 10.35
N THR A 5 -4.89 24.60 10.99
CA THR A 5 -6.19 24.56 10.32
C THR A 5 -6.45 25.87 9.59
N LEU A 6 -6.73 25.80 8.29
CA LEU A 6 -7.06 26.95 7.46
C LEU A 6 -8.59 27.16 7.39
N ILE A 7 -9.02 28.40 7.63
CA ILE A 7 -10.38 28.86 7.38
C ILE A 7 -10.35 29.94 6.30
N LYS A 8 -11.04 29.67 5.18
CA LYS A 8 -11.27 30.63 4.09
C LYS A 8 -12.68 31.23 4.23
N ALA A 9 -12.78 32.55 4.29
CA ALA A 9 -14.05 33.28 4.41
C ALA A 9 -14.14 34.42 3.38
N PRO A 10 -15.34 34.76 2.88
CA PRO A 10 -15.51 35.89 1.98
C PRO A 10 -15.26 37.23 2.69
N LEU A 11 -14.81 38.26 1.96
CA LEU A 11 -14.57 39.61 2.52
C LEU A 11 -15.81 40.29 3.12
N SER A 12 -17.01 39.79 2.83
CA SER A 12 -18.25 40.25 3.46
C SER A 12 -18.30 39.94 4.97
N ASP A 13 -17.52 38.97 5.45
CA ASP A 13 -17.40 38.69 6.87
C ASP A 13 -16.37 39.59 7.55
N SER A 14 -16.74 40.26 8.64
CA SER A 14 -15.78 41.09 9.36
C SER A 14 -14.67 40.23 10.01
N LYS A 15 -13.41 40.68 9.87
CA LYS A 15 -12.23 40.11 10.56
C LYS A 15 -12.51 39.81 12.04
N THR A 16 -13.13 40.75 12.75
CA THR A 16 -13.41 40.62 14.19
C THR A 16 -14.40 39.50 14.50
N LYS A 17 -15.41 39.32 13.64
CA LYS A 17 -16.38 38.22 13.73
C LYS A 17 -15.70 36.88 13.48
N LEU A 18 -14.87 36.79 12.43
CA LEU A 18 -14.14 35.56 12.07
C LEU A 18 -13.18 35.11 13.19
N LEU A 19 -12.44 36.04 13.78
CA LEU A 19 -11.52 35.78 14.90
C LEU A 19 -12.25 35.41 16.20
N ARG A 20 -13.49 35.84 16.39
CA ARG A 20 -14.29 35.54 17.59
C ARG A 20 -14.94 34.15 17.49
N GLN A 21 -15.36 33.75 16.30
CA GLN A 21 -16.01 32.46 16.07
C GLN A 21 -15.02 31.30 16.10
N ASN A 22 -13.74 31.56 15.82
CA ASN A 22 -12.71 30.52 15.72
C ASN A 22 -11.52 30.81 16.66
N PRO A 23 -11.67 30.59 17.98
CA PRO A 23 -10.60 30.83 18.94
C PRO A 23 -9.53 29.73 18.89
N ALA A 24 -8.25 30.14 18.89
CA ALA A 24 -7.10 29.24 19.01
C ALA A 24 -5.93 29.93 19.74
N PRO A 25 -5.03 29.18 20.41
CA PRO A 25 -3.89 29.75 21.13
C PRO A 25 -2.83 30.36 20.21
N PHE A 26 -2.71 29.88 18.97
CA PHE A 26 -1.84 30.45 17.94
C PHE A 26 -2.66 30.74 16.68
N ARG A 27 -2.46 31.92 16.09
CA ARG A 27 -3.16 32.31 14.85
C ARG A 27 -2.33 33.19 13.92
N TYR A 28 -2.59 33.05 12.63
CA TYR A 28 -2.08 33.93 11.59
C TYR A 28 -3.25 34.35 10.70
N TYR A 29 -3.36 35.64 10.40
CA TYR A 29 -4.45 36.20 9.62
C TYR A 29 -3.88 37.00 8.47
N THR A 30 -4.40 36.74 7.27
CA THR A 30 -4.11 37.51 6.06
C THR A 30 -5.38 37.68 5.23
N ALA A 31 -5.35 38.62 4.29
CA ALA A 31 -6.49 38.91 3.42
C ALA A 31 -5.99 39.17 1.99
N THR A 32 -6.68 38.59 1.03
CA THR A 32 -6.53 38.91 -0.41
C THR A 32 -7.62 39.89 -0.84
N THR A 33 -7.67 40.20 -2.13
CA THR A 33 -8.72 41.03 -2.75
C THR A 33 -10.09 40.36 -2.76
N THR A 34 -10.19 39.07 -2.46
CA THR A 34 -11.43 38.29 -2.55
C THR A 34 -11.79 37.53 -1.26
N HIS A 35 -10.82 37.16 -0.43
CA HIS A 35 -11.05 36.33 0.77
C HIS A 35 -10.21 36.74 1.98
N HIS A 36 -10.66 36.31 3.15
CA HIS A 36 -9.91 36.25 4.40
C HIS A 36 -9.39 34.82 4.62
N TYR A 37 -8.13 34.70 5.01
CA TYR A 37 -7.51 33.44 5.42
C TYR A 37 -7.11 33.53 6.90
N LEU A 38 -7.58 32.58 7.68
CA LEU A 38 -7.29 32.46 9.09
C LEU A 38 -6.68 31.09 9.36
N TYR A 39 -5.41 31.07 9.75
CA TYR A 39 -4.67 29.88 10.13
C TYR A 39 -4.68 29.74 11.65
N LEU A 40 -5.04 28.56 12.16
CA LEU A 40 -5.24 28.29 13.59
C LEU A 40 -4.47 27.05 14.02
N SER A 41 -3.79 27.10 15.16
CA SER A 41 -3.07 25.94 15.70
C SER A 41 -3.09 25.91 17.23
N GLN A 42 -2.97 24.70 17.77
CA GLN A 42 -2.75 24.45 19.20
C GLN A 42 -1.27 24.61 19.60
N ASN A 43 -0.35 24.46 18.64
CA ASN A 43 1.11 24.51 18.84
C ASN A 43 1.74 25.67 18.03
N PRO A 44 2.89 26.22 18.45
CA PRO A 44 3.67 27.15 17.61
C PRO A 44 3.99 26.50 16.27
N THR A 45 3.58 27.13 15.18
CA THR A 45 3.77 26.65 13.80
C THR A 45 3.73 27.83 12.82
N PHE A 46 3.85 27.56 11.53
CA PHE A 46 3.93 28.56 10.46
C PHE A 46 2.79 28.38 9.45
N ALA A 47 2.32 29.47 8.86
CA ALA A 47 1.38 29.44 7.73
C ALA A 47 2.14 29.13 6.43
N ARG A 48 2.49 27.85 6.23
CA ARG A 48 3.34 27.39 5.11
C ARG A 48 2.76 27.72 3.73
N ALA A 49 1.44 27.64 3.56
CA ALA A 49 0.78 28.01 2.31
C ALA A 49 1.05 29.47 1.92
N GLU A 50 1.10 30.38 2.90
CA GLU A 50 1.40 31.80 2.65
C GLU A 50 2.86 32.03 2.29
N ALA A 51 3.78 31.24 2.86
CA ALA A 51 5.19 31.30 2.52
C ALA A 51 5.43 30.88 1.06
N TRP A 52 4.79 29.79 0.62
CA TRP A 52 4.85 29.35 -0.78
C TRP A 52 4.16 30.33 -1.74
N LEU A 53 2.99 30.86 -1.38
CA LEU A 53 2.32 31.93 -2.14
C LEU A 53 3.18 33.19 -2.27
N ALA A 54 3.94 33.54 -1.24
CA ALA A 54 4.84 34.69 -1.28
C ALA A 54 6.02 34.46 -2.23
N ARG A 55 6.57 33.24 -2.27
CA ARG A 55 7.69 32.87 -3.14
C ARG A 55 7.30 32.81 -4.62
N TYR A 56 6.10 32.31 -4.93
CA TYR A 56 5.61 32.14 -6.31
C TYR A 56 4.48 33.11 -6.69
N ARG A 57 4.47 34.31 -6.11
CA ARG A 57 3.43 35.32 -6.33
C ARG A 57 3.26 35.72 -7.80
N ASP A 58 4.34 35.65 -8.59
CA ASP A 58 4.39 36.12 -9.97
C ASP A 58 4.12 35.00 -11.00
N VAL A 59 3.80 33.78 -10.56
CA VAL A 59 3.47 32.66 -11.45
C VAL A 59 2.03 32.80 -11.94
N GLU A 60 1.86 32.97 -13.25
CA GLU A 60 0.54 33.05 -13.89
C GLU A 60 -0.11 31.66 -14.00
N GLY A 61 -1.44 31.61 -13.82
CA GLY A 61 -2.22 30.38 -13.99
C GLY A 61 -2.40 29.55 -12.71
N GLY A 62 -2.63 28.25 -12.89
CA GLY A 62 -2.75 27.28 -11.82
C GLY A 62 -1.41 26.62 -11.49
N TRP A 63 -1.08 26.49 -10.21
CA TRP A 63 0.10 25.78 -9.76
C TRP A 63 -0.14 25.06 -8.43
N GLY A 64 0.69 24.08 -8.12
CA GLY A 64 0.64 23.37 -6.85
C GLY A 64 2.03 22.99 -6.37
N VAL A 65 2.18 22.85 -5.06
CA VAL A 65 3.44 22.44 -4.42
C VAL A 65 3.16 21.23 -3.55
N ILE A 66 4.07 20.26 -3.64
CA ILE A 66 4.16 19.14 -2.71
C ILE A 66 5.48 19.28 -1.94
N GLU A 67 5.36 19.46 -0.63
CA GLU A 67 6.48 19.62 0.28
C GLU A 67 6.56 18.43 1.23
N HIS A 68 7.69 17.76 1.25
CA HIS A 68 7.99 16.74 2.25
C HIS A 68 8.25 17.39 3.62
N ILE A 69 7.46 17.03 4.65
CA ILE A 69 7.57 17.59 6.01
C ILE A 69 8.39 16.67 6.92
N ASN A 70 8.12 15.36 6.90
CA ASN A 70 8.79 14.30 7.65
C ASN A 70 8.55 12.94 6.96
N ASP A 71 9.18 11.88 7.48
CA ASP A 71 9.35 10.56 6.83
C ASP A 71 8.13 10.02 6.07
N ASP A 72 6.89 10.29 6.52
CA ASP A 72 5.65 9.83 5.86
C ASP A 72 4.57 10.93 5.71
N GLN A 73 4.96 12.22 5.81
CA GLN A 73 3.99 13.32 5.79
C GLN A 73 4.38 14.39 4.79
N PHE A 74 3.45 14.64 3.87
CA PHE A 74 3.57 15.66 2.84
C PHE A 74 2.54 16.76 3.07
N PHE A 75 2.93 17.98 2.77
CA PHE A 75 2.05 19.12 2.63
C PHE A 75 1.76 19.31 1.14
N ILE A 76 0.49 19.47 0.79
CA ILE A 76 0.09 19.85 -0.56
C ILE A 76 -0.68 21.16 -0.53
N MET A 77 -0.47 21.98 -1.56
CA MET A 77 -1.32 23.11 -1.84
C MET A 77 -1.55 23.28 -3.33
N PHE A 78 -2.74 23.74 -3.68
CA PHE A 78 -3.10 24.15 -5.03
C PHE A 78 -3.57 25.59 -5.05
N VAL A 79 -3.08 26.32 -6.04
CA VAL A 79 -3.33 27.74 -6.26
C VAL A 79 -3.82 27.91 -7.69
N SER A 80 -4.80 28.78 -7.89
CA SER A 80 -5.22 29.20 -9.22
C SER A 80 -5.53 30.69 -9.19
N ASN A 81 -4.99 31.45 -10.14
CA ASN A 81 -5.15 32.90 -10.22
C ASN A 81 -4.78 33.61 -8.91
N ASN A 82 -3.68 33.17 -8.28
CA ASN A 82 -3.19 33.67 -6.99
C ASN A 82 -4.17 33.52 -5.82
N ASP A 83 -5.15 32.62 -5.93
CA ASP A 83 -6.05 32.21 -4.85
C ASP A 83 -5.77 30.75 -4.46
N LEU A 84 -5.69 30.52 -3.15
CA LEU A 84 -5.56 29.21 -2.55
C LEU A 84 -6.85 28.42 -2.71
N LEU A 85 -6.78 27.33 -3.47
CA LEU A 85 -7.90 26.42 -3.70
C LEU A 85 -7.97 25.35 -2.62
N VAL A 86 -6.84 24.72 -2.33
CA VAL A 86 -6.72 23.60 -1.40
C VAL A 86 -5.39 23.68 -0.66
N THR A 87 -5.43 23.28 0.60
CA THR A 87 -4.28 22.90 1.41
C THR A 87 -4.61 21.64 2.16
N ASP A 88 -3.71 20.68 2.18
CA ASP A 88 -3.90 19.46 2.96
C ASP A 88 -2.57 18.86 3.41
N GLU A 89 -2.65 17.93 4.34
CA GLU A 89 -1.51 17.14 4.81
C GLU A 89 -1.87 15.66 4.85
N GLY A 90 -0.90 14.81 4.54
CA GLY A 90 -1.12 13.39 4.53
C GLY A 90 0.01 12.64 3.86
N ASP A 91 -0.20 11.35 3.75
CA ASP A 91 0.64 10.51 2.91
C ASP A 91 0.51 10.94 1.42
N ILE A 92 1.61 10.85 0.69
CA ILE A 92 1.70 11.28 -0.71
C ILE A 92 0.71 10.55 -1.61
N ASP A 93 0.48 9.24 -1.40
CA ASP A 93 -0.43 8.46 -2.23
C ASP A 93 -1.89 8.86 -2.01
N THR A 94 -2.23 9.23 -0.76
CA THR A 94 -3.56 9.75 -0.41
C THR A 94 -3.79 11.12 -1.04
N LEU A 95 -2.85 12.04 -0.85
CA LEU A 95 -2.94 13.38 -1.41
C LEU A 95 -2.99 13.36 -2.94
N MET A 96 -2.20 12.49 -3.57
CA MET A 96 -2.19 12.35 -5.02
C MET A 96 -3.50 11.79 -5.58
N ARG A 97 -4.11 10.81 -4.88
CA ARG A 97 -5.39 10.23 -5.27
C ARG A 97 -6.52 11.26 -5.17
N ASP A 98 -6.56 12.01 -4.08
CA ASP A 98 -7.68 12.90 -3.78
C ASP A 98 -7.65 14.18 -4.64
N TYR A 99 -6.48 14.56 -5.14
CA TYR A 99 -6.28 15.83 -5.83
C TYR A 99 -5.85 15.74 -7.30
N ASP A 100 -5.79 14.54 -7.91
CA ASP A 100 -5.52 14.36 -9.36
C ASP A 100 -6.52 15.14 -10.25
N VAL A 101 -7.79 15.18 -9.86
CA VAL A 101 -8.83 15.95 -10.58
C VAL A 101 -8.52 17.45 -10.59
N LEU A 102 -7.90 18.00 -9.56
CA LEU A 102 -7.54 19.43 -9.52
C LEU A 102 -6.38 19.73 -10.48
N VAL A 103 -5.39 18.85 -10.55
CA VAL A 103 -4.26 18.96 -11.50
C VAL A 103 -4.78 19.01 -12.93
N GLN A 104 -5.70 18.09 -13.28
CA GLN A 104 -6.28 18.01 -14.63
C GLN A 104 -7.23 19.18 -14.93
N ARG A 105 -8.07 19.58 -13.97
CA ARG A 105 -9.10 20.62 -14.17
C ARG A 105 -8.53 22.03 -14.34
N TYR A 106 -7.44 22.34 -13.66
CA TYR A 106 -6.85 23.68 -13.65
C TYR A 106 -5.53 23.77 -14.44
N HIS A 107 -5.15 22.69 -15.14
CA HIS A 107 -3.87 22.58 -15.85
C HIS A 107 -2.69 23.05 -14.97
N ALA A 108 -2.69 22.60 -13.71
CA ALA A 108 -1.77 23.12 -12.72
C ALA A 108 -0.34 22.61 -12.96
N GLN A 109 0.64 23.50 -12.84
CA GLN A 109 2.06 23.12 -12.80
C GLN A 109 2.38 22.63 -11.38
N LEU A 110 2.75 21.35 -11.26
CA LEU A 110 3.05 20.73 -9.97
C LEU A 110 4.55 20.82 -9.68
N PHE A 111 4.93 21.33 -8.51
CA PHE A 111 6.31 21.45 -8.06
C PHE A 111 6.61 20.51 -6.89
N TRP A 112 7.85 20.01 -6.85
CA TRP A 112 8.33 19.08 -5.83
C TRP A 112 9.45 19.70 -5.02
N CYS A 113 9.42 19.55 -3.70
CA CYS A 113 10.56 19.92 -2.86
C CYS A 113 11.28 18.64 -2.38
N ALA A 114 12.58 18.49 -2.73
CA ALA A 114 13.51 17.38 -2.40
C ALA A 114 13.59 16.20 -3.42
N PRO A 115 14.71 15.42 -3.44
CA PRO A 115 15.21 14.80 -4.67
C PRO A 115 14.72 13.38 -4.97
N GLN A 116 13.66 12.89 -4.34
CA GLN A 116 13.27 11.49 -4.52
C GLN A 116 11.78 11.37 -4.83
N HIS A 117 11.46 10.46 -5.77
CA HIS A 117 10.13 10.11 -6.30
C HIS A 117 9.71 10.87 -7.57
N ALA A 118 10.57 10.79 -8.59
CA ALA A 118 10.23 11.18 -9.95
C ALA A 118 9.22 10.22 -10.58
N ARG A 119 7.96 10.66 -10.71
CA ARG A 119 7.07 10.22 -11.81
C ARG A 119 5.91 11.19 -12.10
N MET A 120 6.17 12.48 -12.18
CA MET A 120 5.27 13.47 -12.82
C MET A 120 6.07 14.59 -13.50
N GLN A 121 5.45 15.29 -14.46
CA GLN A 121 6.03 16.43 -15.20
C GLN A 121 6.19 17.70 -14.32
N GLY A 122 6.70 17.54 -13.11
CA GLY A 122 6.91 18.63 -12.16
C GLY A 122 8.35 19.07 -12.05
N GLU A 123 8.57 20.35 -11.76
CA GLU A 123 9.91 20.88 -11.48
C GLU A 123 10.26 20.70 -10.00
N ILE A 124 11.49 20.27 -9.74
CA ILE A 124 12.02 20.15 -8.37
C ILE A 124 12.56 21.51 -7.95
N VAL A 125 12.08 22.03 -6.82
CA VAL A 125 12.39 23.34 -6.27
C VAL A 125 13.01 23.24 -4.89
N GLU A 126 13.73 24.28 -4.47
CA GLU A 126 14.37 24.32 -3.16
C GLU A 126 13.34 24.43 -2.01
N PRO A 127 13.60 23.80 -0.85
CA PRO A 127 12.75 23.94 0.34
C PRO A 127 12.62 25.40 0.80
N LEU A 128 11.56 25.68 1.58
CA LEU A 128 11.45 26.95 2.29
C LEU A 128 12.57 27.05 3.32
N SER A 129 13.30 28.18 3.31
CA SER A 129 14.29 28.44 4.35
C SER A 129 13.61 28.82 5.67
N ASP A 130 14.31 28.59 6.78
CA ASP A 130 13.82 28.98 8.12
C ASP A 130 13.50 30.48 8.19
N VAL A 131 14.28 31.31 7.47
CA VAL A 131 14.08 32.77 7.41
C VAL A 131 12.76 33.11 6.72
N GLU A 132 12.44 32.46 5.61
CA GLU A 132 11.16 32.68 4.92
C GLU A 132 9.99 32.25 5.79
N LEU A 133 10.08 31.11 6.47
CA LEU A 133 9.03 30.60 7.36
C LEU A 133 8.77 31.54 8.54
N THR A 134 9.80 32.14 9.14
CA THR A 134 9.66 33.01 10.33
C THR A 134 8.74 34.22 10.10
N THR A 135 8.65 34.71 8.86
CA THR A 135 7.75 35.82 8.48
C THR A 135 6.27 35.44 8.58
N PHE A 136 5.97 34.13 8.51
CA PHE A 136 4.62 33.57 8.54
C PHE A 136 4.34 32.78 9.82
N ALA A 137 5.08 33.05 10.91
CA ALA A 137 4.88 32.42 12.20
C ALA A 137 3.51 32.80 12.80
N LEU A 138 2.80 31.79 13.34
CA LEU A 138 1.54 32.04 14.02
C LEU A 138 1.78 32.79 15.35
N THR A 139 1.05 33.89 15.52
CA THR A 139 1.14 34.74 16.71
C THR A 139 0.33 34.14 17.87
N SER A 140 0.91 34.15 19.07
CA SER A 140 0.20 33.73 20.27
C SER A 140 -0.91 34.71 20.63
N THR A 141 -2.10 34.20 20.96
CA THR A 141 -3.27 35.01 21.35
C THR A 141 -3.33 35.34 22.84
N PHE A 142 -2.41 34.81 23.65
CA PHE A 142 -2.30 35.17 25.06
C PHE A 142 -1.97 36.67 25.17
N ARG A 143 -2.96 37.46 25.59
CA ARG A 143 -2.75 38.85 25.99
C ARG A 143 -1.72 38.85 27.12
N ARG A 144 -0.49 39.21 26.81
CA ARG A 144 0.46 39.68 27.82
C ARG A 144 -0.13 40.95 28.41
N THR A 145 -0.82 40.82 29.55
CA THR A 145 -0.98 41.93 30.47
C THR A 145 0.43 42.44 30.80
N PRO A 146 0.72 43.74 30.64
CA PRO A 146 2.03 44.27 31.00
C PRO A 146 2.07 44.36 32.53
N PHE A 147 2.35 43.25 33.19
CA PHE A 147 2.74 43.28 34.59
C PHE A 147 4.22 43.62 34.65
N ILE A 148 4.48 44.82 35.17
CA ILE A 148 5.75 45.31 35.67
C ILE A 148 6.39 44.21 36.53
N VAL A 149 7.51 43.62 36.09
CA VAL A 149 8.31 42.73 36.94
C VAL A 149 9.79 42.99 36.70
N GLY A 150 10.31 44.00 37.39
CA GLY A 150 11.74 44.17 37.65
C GLY A 150 12.28 43.17 38.69
N GLY A 151 11.90 41.89 38.63
CA GLY A 151 12.26 40.91 39.66
C GLY A 151 12.42 39.45 39.22
N ALA A 152 11.98 39.06 38.02
CA ALA A 152 11.94 37.65 37.59
C ALA A 152 13.11 37.22 36.67
N ILE A 153 14.08 38.11 36.45
CA ILE A 153 15.27 37.77 35.64
C ILE A 153 16.31 37.00 36.47
N VAL A 154 16.31 37.14 37.80
CA VAL A 154 17.32 36.49 38.65
C VAL A 154 16.93 35.04 39.01
N LEU A 155 15.65 34.70 39.18
CA LEU A 155 15.25 33.31 39.48
C LEU A 155 15.29 32.38 38.25
N SER A 156 15.07 32.91 37.05
CA SER A 156 15.05 32.13 35.80
C SER A 156 16.46 31.71 35.35
N ALA A 157 17.49 32.48 35.71
CA ALA A 157 18.89 32.16 35.40
C ALA A 157 19.44 31.03 36.29
N ILE A 158 18.98 30.90 37.55
CA ILE A 158 19.47 29.88 38.48
C ILE A 158 18.83 28.51 38.18
N ILE A 159 17.55 28.48 37.79
CA ILE A 159 16.85 27.24 37.41
C ILE A 159 17.32 26.77 36.01
N GLY A 160 17.62 27.69 35.10
CA GLY A 160 18.19 27.37 33.78
C GLY A 160 19.58 26.74 33.86
N PHE A 161 20.45 27.21 34.76
CA PHE A 161 21.82 26.69 34.88
C PHE A 161 21.88 25.31 35.57
N ALA A 162 21.03 25.07 36.58
CA ALA A 162 20.92 23.75 37.23
C ALA A 162 20.25 22.70 36.32
N GLY A 163 19.27 23.11 35.50
CA GLY A 163 18.64 22.25 34.49
C GLY A 163 19.58 21.87 33.34
N TRP A 164 20.45 22.79 32.91
CA TRP A 164 21.40 22.53 31.81
C TRP A 164 22.53 21.57 32.21
N LEU A 165 22.99 21.60 33.48
CA LEU A 165 23.98 20.66 34.00
C LEU A 165 23.42 19.25 34.22
N MET A 166 22.11 19.08 34.47
CA MET A 166 21.48 17.76 34.55
C MET A 166 21.05 17.18 33.20
N LEU A 167 20.74 18.02 32.20
CA LEU A 167 20.45 17.56 30.83
C LEU A 167 21.68 17.26 29.97
N SER A 168 22.89 17.58 30.46
CA SER A 168 24.14 17.25 29.75
C SER A 168 24.64 15.83 30.01
N GLN A 169 23.89 15.02 30.76
CA GLN A 169 24.00 13.57 30.59
C GLN A 169 23.35 13.22 29.26
N SER A 170 24.15 13.29 28.20
CA SER A 170 23.86 12.66 26.93
C SER A 170 23.36 11.24 27.21
N VAL A 171 22.04 11.07 27.14
CA VAL A 171 21.45 9.75 26.95
C VAL A 171 22.23 9.18 25.78
N PRO A 172 23.04 8.12 25.96
CA PRO A 172 23.75 7.53 24.84
C PRO A 172 22.70 7.28 23.77
N PRO A 173 22.95 7.64 22.49
CA PRO A 173 21.97 7.47 21.44
C PRO A 173 21.40 6.08 21.63
N SER A 174 20.09 6.01 21.92
CA SER A 174 19.42 4.73 21.99
C SER A 174 19.77 4.09 20.66
N ASN A 175 20.51 2.98 20.70
CA ASN A 175 20.68 2.16 19.52
C ASN A 175 19.28 1.64 19.23
N VAL A 176 18.46 2.47 18.59
CA VAL A 176 17.25 2.06 17.92
C VAL A 176 17.82 1.22 16.79
N THR A 177 17.99 -0.07 17.07
CA THR A 177 18.13 -1.07 16.02
C THR A 177 17.06 -0.72 15.00
N PRO A 178 17.41 -0.46 13.73
CA PRO A 178 16.41 -0.15 12.72
C PRO A 178 15.40 -1.28 12.74
N VAL A 179 14.20 -1.00 13.27
CA VAL A 179 13.09 -1.93 13.27
C VAL A 179 12.61 -1.89 11.84
N ASP A 180 12.93 -2.92 11.08
CA ASP A 180 12.50 -3.05 9.69
C ASP A 180 10.96 -3.01 9.66
N PRO A 181 10.34 -1.92 9.16
CA PRO A 181 8.89 -1.75 9.17
C PRO A 181 8.18 -2.81 8.31
N TYR A 182 8.92 -3.42 7.38
CA TYR A 182 8.43 -4.44 6.46
C TYR A 182 8.92 -5.84 6.82
N LEU A 183 9.47 -6.05 8.01
CA LEU A 183 9.93 -7.37 8.45
C LEU A 183 8.80 -8.40 8.38
N ALA A 184 7.57 -8.02 8.74
CA ALA A 184 6.41 -8.89 8.65
C ALA A 184 6.07 -9.27 7.20
N TYR A 185 6.16 -8.32 6.26
CA TYR A 185 5.97 -8.56 4.83
C TYR A 185 7.04 -9.51 4.30
N ARG A 186 8.30 -9.17 4.53
CA ARG A 186 9.47 -9.96 4.12
C ARG A 186 9.39 -11.39 4.63
N THR A 187 9.02 -11.57 5.89
CA THR A 187 8.86 -12.89 6.49
C THR A 187 7.74 -13.67 5.82
N ALA A 188 6.55 -13.05 5.65
CA ALA A 188 5.40 -13.70 5.02
C ALA A 188 5.70 -14.11 3.56
N VAL A 189 6.32 -13.23 2.79
CA VAL A 189 6.68 -13.45 1.39
C VAL A 189 7.81 -14.48 1.25
N SER A 190 8.84 -14.45 2.12
CA SER A 190 9.96 -15.39 2.06
C SER A 190 9.56 -16.85 2.30
N HIS A 191 8.47 -17.08 3.04
CA HIS A 191 7.94 -18.40 3.35
C HIS A 191 6.77 -18.82 2.45
N ALA A 192 6.26 -17.90 1.63
CA ALA A 192 5.17 -18.17 0.71
C ALA A 192 5.68 -18.80 -0.60
N THR A 193 4.87 -19.70 -1.15
CA THR A 193 5.12 -20.32 -2.45
C THR A 193 4.39 -19.59 -3.57
N SER A 194 4.96 -19.67 -4.76
CA SER A 194 4.45 -19.01 -5.94
C SER A 194 3.20 -19.73 -6.47
N ALA A 195 2.10 -18.99 -6.58
CA ALA A 195 0.88 -19.47 -7.25
C ALA A 195 1.13 -19.86 -8.72
N HIS A 196 2.06 -19.18 -9.38
CA HIS A 196 2.44 -19.46 -10.77
C HIS A 196 2.97 -20.89 -10.93
N ASP A 197 3.94 -21.29 -10.11
CA ASP A 197 4.49 -22.65 -10.15
C ASP A 197 3.42 -23.68 -9.76
N GLY A 198 2.65 -23.42 -8.70
CA GLY A 198 1.53 -24.29 -8.29
C GLY A 198 0.51 -24.55 -9.41
N VAL A 199 0.07 -23.51 -10.11
CA VAL A 199 -0.86 -23.63 -11.24
C VAL A 199 -0.23 -24.40 -12.40
N LYS A 200 1.06 -24.16 -12.68
CA LYS A 200 1.79 -24.91 -13.72
C LYS A 200 1.88 -26.41 -13.39
N GLN A 201 2.17 -26.76 -12.14
CA GLN A 201 2.17 -28.16 -11.70
C GLN A 201 0.77 -28.79 -11.83
N ALA A 202 -0.30 -28.05 -11.53
CA ALA A 202 -1.67 -28.52 -11.72
C ALA A 202 -2.01 -28.81 -13.20
N VAL A 203 -1.50 -27.99 -14.14
CA VAL A 203 -1.63 -28.25 -15.58
C VAL A 203 -0.81 -29.46 -16.03
N ILE A 204 0.37 -29.70 -15.44
CA ILE A 204 1.15 -30.92 -15.75
C ILE A 204 0.39 -32.16 -15.25
N LEU A 205 -0.13 -32.11 -14.03
CA LEU A 205 -0.91 -33.21 -13.45
C LEU A 205 -2.23 -33.44 -14.18
N SER A 206 -2.82 -32.44 -14.83
CA SER A 206 -4.00 -32.64 -15.67
C SER A 206 -3.68 -33.45 -16.92
N GLY A 207 -2.53 -33.18 -17.55
CA GLY A 207 -2.04 -33.99 -18.67
C GLY A 207 -1.83 -35.45 -18.27
N ILE A 208 -1.25 -35.68 -17.09
CA ILE A 208 -1.07 -37.03 -16.53
C ILE A 208 -2.42 -37.67 -16.18
N ALA A 209 -3.35 -36.91 -15.60
CA ALA A 209 -4.70 -37.37 -15.27
C ALA A 209 -5.45 -37.91 -16.50
N ALA A 210 -5.25 -37.30 -17.66
CA ALA A 210 -5.86 -37.72 -18.92
C ALA A 210 -5.29 -39.03 -19.49
N THR A 211 -4.11 -39.48 -19.04
CA THR A 211 -3.49 -40.73 -19.52
C THR A 211 -3.65 -41.90 -18.55
N VAL A 212 -4.34 -41.69 -17.42
CA VAL A 212 -4.62 -42.73 -16.44
C VAL A 212 -5.43 -43.85 -17.11
N PRO A 213 -5.05 -45.13 -16.92
CA PRO A 213 -5.70 -46.25 -17.58
C PRO A 213 -7.13 -46.49 -17.06
N ASP A 214 -7.96 -47.10 -17.90
CA ASP A 214 -9.34 -47.48 -17.55
C ASP A 214 -9.44 -48.28 -16.25
N GLY A 215 -10.53 -48.05 -15.52
CA GLY A 215 -10.76 -48.60 -14.19
C GLY A 215 -9.96 -47.91 -13.08
N TRP A 216 -9.21 -46.85 -13.40
CA TRP A 216 -8.63 -45.91 -12.44
C TRP A 216 -9.19 -44.52 -12.69
N GLN A 217 -9.98 -44.02 -11.75
CA GLN A 217 -10.68 -42.76 -11.89
C GLN A 217 -9.97 -41.65 -11.15
N VAL A 218 -9.72 -40.56 -11.87
CA VAL A 218 -9.21 -39.33 -11.26
C VAL A 218 -10.27 -38.74 -10.34
N VAL A 219 -9.89 -38.44 -9.11
CA VAL A 219 -10.77 -37.90 -8.07
C VAL A 219 -10.60 -36.41 -7.95
N SER A 220 -9.35 -35.96 -7.87
CA SER A 220 -9.03 -34.55 -7.69
C SER A 220 -7.58 -34.24 -8.01
N ILE A 221 -7.34 -32.96 -8.30
CA ILE A 221 -6.03 -32.33 -8.20
C ILE A 221 -6.14 -31.29 -7.09
N THR A 222 -5.24 -31.34 -6.12
CA THR A 222 -5.20 -30.38 -5.01
C THR A 222 -3.87 -29.65 -4.99
N LEU A 223 -3.92 -28.33 -4.92
CA LEU A 223 -2.74 -27.48 -4.72
C LEU A 223 -2.74 -26.97 -3.28
N ASP A 224 -1.65 -27.21 -2.57
CA ASP A 224 -1.36 -26.61 -1.27
C ASP A 224 -0.06 -25.80 -1.32
N ASP A 225 0.35 -25.28 -0.16
CA ASP A 225 1.50 -24.39 -0.04
C ASP A 225 2.84 -25.08 -0.40
N LYS A 226 2.90 -26.40 -0.53
CA LYS A 226 4.15 -27.16 -0.73
C LYS A 226 4.14 -28.04 -1.96
N ALA A 227 2.98 -28.52 -2.37
CA ALA A 227 2.86 -29.48 -3.45
C ALA A 227 1.51 -29.42 -4.15
N THR A 228 1.52 -29.91 -5.38
CA THR A 228 0.29 -30.25 -6.10
C THR A 228 0.17 -31.76 -6.15
N THR A 229 -0.99 -32.29 -5.74
CA THR A 229 -1.24 -33.72 -5.65
C THR A 229 -2.41 -34.12 -6.54
N LEU A 230 -2.17 -35.05 -7.45
CA LEU A 230 -3.20 -35.77 -8.20
C LEU A 230 -3.60 -37.01 -7.39
N THR A 231 -4.89 -37.21 -7.19
CA THR A 231 -5.45 -38.38 -6.53
C THR A 231 -6.29 -39.18 -7.51
N VAL A 232 -6.00 -40.46 -7.63
CA VAL A 232 -6.69 -41.40 -8.51
C VAL A 232 -7.14 -42.60 -7.67
N ASN A 233 -8.41 -42.96 -7.77
CA ASN A 233 -8.97 -44.12 -7.09
C ASN A 233 -9.26 -45.26 -8.06
N ARG A 234 -9.01 -46.47 -7.59
CA ARG A 234 -9.32 -47.70 -8.29
C ARG A 234 -10.83 -47.94 -8.30
N GLN A 235 -11.40 -48.17 -9.49
CA GLN A 235 -12.77 -48.63 -9.69
C GLN A 235 -12.83 -50.17 -9.62
N ALA A 236 -14.04 -50.74 -9.64
CA ALA A 236 -14.24 -52.18 -9.44
C ALA A 236 -13.50 -53.04 -10.50
N GLU A 237 -13.46 -52.54 -11.73
CA GLU A 237 -12.82 -53.11 -12.91
C GLU A 237 -11.33 -52.76 -13.03
N GLY A 238 -10.83 -51.80 -12.24
CA GLY A 238 -9.44 -51.37 -12.26
C GLY A 238 -8.49 -52.50 -11.89
N GLN A 239 -7.49 -52.79 -12.71
CA GLN A 239 -6.50 -53.83 -12.43
C GLN A 239 -5.21 -53.19 -11.87
N ARG A 240 -4.69 -53.75 -10.78
CA ARG A 240 -3.40 -53.30 -10.20
C ARG A 240 -2.21 -53.51 -11.16
N PRO A 241 -2.08 -54.65 -11.86
CA PRO A 241 -0.99 -54.82 -12.83
C PRO A 241 -0.98 -53.77 -13.94
N VAL A 242 -2.16 -53.29 -14.37
CA VAL A 242 -2.29 -52.27 -15.42
C VAL A 242 -1.73 -50.93 -14.95
N ILE A 243 -2.13 -50.43 -13.77
CA ILE A 243 -1.58 -49.17 -13.25
C ILE A 243 -0.09 -49.28 -12.91
N SER A 244 0.37 -50.45 -12.44
CA SER A 244 1.80 -50.67 -12.18
C SER A 244 2.62 -50.68 -13.47
N ALA A 245 2.10 -51.28 -14.55
CA ALA A 245 2.73 -51.24 -15.86
C ALA A 245 2.73 -49.82 -16.46
N TRP A 246 1.63 -49.08 -16.30
CA TRP A 246 1.54 -47.67 -16.69
C TRP A 246 2.58 -46.81 -15.96
N LEU A 247 2.72 -46.96 -14.63
CA LEU A 247 3.77 -46.27 -13.87
C LEU A 247 5.18 -46.65 -14.35
N ALA A 248 5.41 -47.92 -14.70
CA ALA A 248 6.69 -48.36 -15.23
C ALA A 248 7.04 -47.76 -16.60
N GLN A 249 6.03 -47.34 -17.38
CA GLN A 249 6.21 -46.61 -18.64
C GLN A 249 6.48 -45.12 -18.44
N HIS A 250 6.34 -44.60 -17.21
CA HIS A 250 6.54 -43.20 -16.86
C HIS A 250 7.61 -43.08 -15.75
N PRO A 251 8.88 -43.43 -16.05
CA PRO A 251 9.96 -43.45 -15.06
C PRO A 251 10.18 -42.08 -14.38
N GLU A 252 9.85 -40.99 -15.06
CA GLU A 252 9.87 -39.62 -14.52
C GLU A 252 8.95 -39.41 -13.31
N LEU A 253 7.92 -40.25 -13.13
CA LEU A 253 6.97 -40.18 -12.01
C LEU A 253 7.42 -40.99 -10.79
N SER A 254 8.43 -41.86 -10.93
CA SER A 254 8.82 -42.83 -9.89
C SER A 254 9.15 -42.22 -8.53
N GLY A 255 9.72 -41.01 -8.51
CA GLY A 255 10.03 -40.27 -7.28
C GLY A 255 8.86 -39.45 -6.69
N TYR A 256 7.76 -39.35 -7.43
CA TYR A 256 6.60 -38.51 -7.09
C TYR A 256 5.30 -39.32 -6.92
N SER A 257 5.29 -40.57 -7.38
CA SER A 257 4.13 -41.45 -7.33
C SER A 257 4.14 -42.34 -6.10
N HIS A 258 3.00 -42.47 -5.43
CA HIS A 258 2.75 -43.48 -4.43
C HIS A 258 1.52 -44.30 -4.82
N LEU A 259 1.76 -45.59 -5.12
CA LEU A 259 0.71 -46.55 -5.40
C LEU A 259 0.39 -47.37 -4.14
N SER A 260 -0.88 -47.35 -3.74
CA SER A 260 -1.44 -48.20 -2.67
C SER A 260 -2.29 -49.33 -3.25
N LEU A 261 -3.17 -49.96 -2.44
CA LEU A 261 -4.08 -51.00 -2.91
C LEU A 261 -5.13 -50.44 -3.89
N ASN A 262 -5.73 -49.31 -3.53
CA ASN A 262 -6.91 -48.75 -4.20
C ASN A 262 -6.72 -47.28 -4.63
N THR A 263 -5.56 -46.68 -4.36
CA THR A 263 -5.31 -45.27 -4.65
C THR A 263 -3.91 -45.11 -5.20
N LEU A 264 -3.79 -44.28 -6.24
CA LEU A 264 -2.54 -43.75 -6.74
C LEU A 264 -2.53 -42.24 -6.44
N THR A 265 -1.46 -41.77 -5.80
CA THR A 265 -1.21 -40.34 -5.65
C THR A 265 0.06 -39.96 -6.40
N ILE A 266 0.05 -38.81 -7.09
CA ILE A 266 1.23 -38.23 -7.72
C ILE A 266 1.40 -36.82 -7.17
N THR A 267 2.51 -36.56 -6.50
CA THR A 267 2.76 -35.31 -5.77
C THR A 267 3.96 -34.58 -6.36
N LEU A 268 3.72 -33.46 -7.01
CA LEU A 268 4.76 -32.57 -7.56
C LEU A 268 5.03 -31.43 -6.57
N PRO A 269 6.28 -31.21 -6.14
CA PRO A 269 6.60 -30.12 -5.21
C PRO A 269 6.48 -28.76 -5.92
N VAL A 270 5.93 -27.78 -5.21
CA VAL A 270 6.03 -26.36 -5.58
C VAL A 270 7.39 -25.86 -5.10
N ARG A 271 8.25 -25.48 -6.04
CA ARG A 271 9.66 -25.14 -5.78
C ARG A 271 9.90 -23.64 -5.81
N GLU A 272 9.13 -22.92 -6.60
CA GLU A 272 9.27 -21.47 -6.70
C GLU A 272 8.65 -20.80 -5.47
N THR A 273 9.48 -20.04 -4.75
CA THR A 273 9.05 -19.22 -3.62
C THR A 273 8.81 -17.79 -4.06
N LEU A 274 8.12 -17.02 -3.24
CA LEU A 274 7.98 -15.58 -3.47
C LEU A 274 9.21 -14.79 -2.97
N THR A 275 10.35 -15.43 -2.71
CA THR A 275 11.57 -14.76 -2.21
C THR A 275 12.03 -13.60 -3.10
N ALA A 276 11.80 -13.68 -4.42
CA ALA A 276 12.08 -12.57 -5.34
C ALA A 276 11.28 -11.30 -5.03
N TRP A 277 10.19 -11.40 -4.26
CA TRP A 277 9.37 -10.28 -3.81
C TRP A 277 9.75 -9.76 -2.42
N GLN A 278 10.73 -10.36 -1.75
CA GLN A 278 11.14 -9.95 -0.39
C GLN A 278 11.60 -8.49 -0.36
N ASP A 279 12.33 -8.04 -1.39
CA ASP A 279 12.84 -6.67 -1.48
C ASP A 279 12.00 -5.77 -2.41
N HIS A 280 10.84 -6.25 -2.86
CA HIS A 280 9.93 -5.52 -3.72
C HIS A 280 8.56 -5.38 -3.05
N LEU A 281 8.24 -4.16 -2.62
CA LEU A 281 6.93 -3.85 -2.05
C LEU A 281 5.89 -3.68 -3.16
N MET A 282 4.80 -4.43 -3.08
CA MET A 282 3.66 -4.27 -3.98
C MET A 282 2.52 -3.54 -3.24
N PRO A 283 1.97 -2.43 -3.79
CA PRO A 283 0.80 -1.78 -3.22
C PRO A 283 -0.38 -2.74 -3.21
N SER A 284 -1.18 -2.76 -2.12
CA SER A 284 -2.25 -3.76 -1.98
C SER A 284 -3.57 -3.43 -2.67
N GLU A 285 -3.84 -2.17 -3.02
CA GLU A 285 -5.17 -1.75 -3.49
C GLU A 285 -5.34 -1.81 -5.01
N ILE A 286 -4.40 -1.25 -5.77
CA ILE A 286 -4.53 -1.09 -7.24
C ILE A 286 -4.39 -2.43 -8.00
N PRO A 287 -3.47 -3.35 -7.61
CA PRO A 287 -3.33 -4.62 -8.31
C PRO A 287 -4.52 -5.57 -8.10
N LEU A 288 -5.15 -5.53 -6.92
CA LEU A 288 -6.17 -6.51 -6.54
C LEU A 288 -7.49 -6.29 -7.28
N SER A 289 -7.94 -5.04 -7.43
CA SER A 289 -9.16 -4.71 -8.19
C SER A 289 -9.02 -5.05 -9.67
N SER A 290 -7.90 -4.66 -10.28
CA SER A 290 -7.57 -4.98 -11.68
C SER A 290 -7.48 -6.49 -11.91
N LEU A 291 -6.96 -7.23 -10.92
CA LEU A 291 -6.86 -8.69 -10.95
C LEU A 291 -8.24 -9.35 -10.87
N THR A 292 -9.10 -8.91 -9.95
CA THR A 292 -10.47 -9.43 -9.85
C THR A 292 -11.28 -9.14 -11.11
N ASP A 293 -11.15 -7.95 -11.68
CA ASP A 293 -11.84 -7.57 -12.93
C ASP A 293 -11.36 -8.42 -14.11
N THR A 294 -10.06 -8.71 -14.17
CA THR A 294 -9.49 -9.61 -15.19
C THR A 294 -10.07 -11.02 -15.07
N PHE A 295 -10.22 -11.56 -13.85
CA PHE A 295 -10.83 -12.87 -13.65
C PHE A 295 -12.32 -12.88 -14.00
N VAL A 296 -13.06 -11.82 -13.66
CA VAL A 296 -14.46 -11.65 -14.08
C VAL A 296 -14.56 -11.61 -15.61
N ALA A 297 -13.71 -10.85 -16.29
CA ALA A 297 -13.66 -10.77 -17.75
C ALA A 297 -13.33 -12.12 -18.42
N LEU A 298 -12.52 -12.96 -17.77
CA LEU A 298 -12.23 -14.34 -18.19
C LEU A 298 -13.37 -15.32 -17.84
N GLY A 299 -14.48 -14.85 -17.27
CA GLY A 299 -15.67 -15.63 -16.95
C GLY A 299 -15.56 -16.44 -15.66
N TRP A 300 -14.69 -16.04 -14.73
CA TRP A 300 -14.62 -16.65 -13.40
C TRP A 300 -15.61 -15.99 -12.45
N THR A 301 -16.19 -16.79 -11.55
CA THR A 301 -16.91 -16.25 -10.38
C THR A 301 -15.88 -15.92 -9.32
N VAL A 302 -15.80 -14.65 -8.91
CA VAL A 302 -14.80 -14.14 -7.96
C VAL A 302 -15.47 -13.85 -6.62
N THR A 303 -14.89 -14.31 -5.51
CA THR A 303 -15.34 -13.89 -4.18
C THR A 303 -14.70 -12.55 -3.83
N PRO A 304 -15.42 -11.65 -3.13
CA PRO A 304 -14.84 -10.39 -2.68
C PRO A 304 -13.56 -10.62 -1.88
N PRO A 305 -12.52 -9.80 -2.08
CA PRO A 305 -11.29 -9.93 -1.33
C PRO A 305 -11.52 -9.62 0.15
N VAL A 306 -11.06 -10.52 1.01
CA VAL A 306 -10.99 -10.31 2.46
C VAL A 306 -9.57 -9.87 2.79
N LYS A 307 -9.45 -8.62 3.26
CA LYS A 307 -8.18 -8.08 3.76
C LYS A 307 -7.98 -8.55 5.19
N ASP A 308 -6.81 -9.11 5.47
CA ASP A 308 -6.31 -9.39 6.80
C ASP A 308 -4.94 -8.70 6.91
N GLY A 309 -4.80 -7.72 7.79
CA GLY A 309 -3.62 -6.86 7.78
C GLY A 309 -3.43 -6.01 9.03
N GLY A 310 -2.16 -5.84 9.41
CA GLY A 310 -1.69 -4.83 10.36
C GLY A 310 -1.33 -3.53 9.64
N LEU A 311 -0.81 -2.54 10.37
CA LEU A 311 -0.58 -1.17 9.86
C LEU A 311 0.25 -1.07 8.55
N LEU A 312 1.18 -2.01 8.29
CA LEU A 312 2.19 -1.95 7.22
C LEU A 312 2.18 -3.18 6.29
N THR A 313 1.31 -4.15 6.56
CA THR A 313 1.22 -5.42 5.81
C THR A 313 -0.24 -5.77 5.58
N THR A 314 -0.61 -5.95 4.32
CA THR A 314 -1.94 -6.36 3.93
C THR A 314 -1.87 -7.67 3.15
N THR A 315 -2.28 -8.75 3.81
CA THR A 315 -2.61 -10.00 3.12
C THR A 315 -4.04 -9.92 2.65
N SER A 316 -4.28 -10.12 1.36
CA SER A 316 -5.63 -10.13 0.80
C SER A 316 -5.94 -11.50 0.24
N THR A 317 -7.01 -12.11 0.72
CA THR A 317 -7.45 -13.42 0.25
C THR A 317 -8.69 -13.28 -0.62
N PHE A 318 -8.68 -13.93 -1.78
CA PHE A 318 -9.85 -13.97 -2.66
C PHE A 318 -9.89 -15.31 -3.40
N GLY A 319 -11.07 -15.76 -3.78
CA GLY A 319 -11.30 -17.02 -4.46
C GLY A 319 -11.87 -16.83 -5.85
N ILE A 320 -11.52 -17.72 -6.76
CA ILE A 320 -12.12 -17.83 -8.09
C ILE A 320 -12.71 -19.23 -8.28
N LYS A 321 -13.86 -19.31 -8.96
CA LYS A 321 -14.53 -20.56 -9.31
C LYS A 321 -15.02 -20.56 -10.74
N LYS A 322 -14.82 -21.67 -11.45
CA LYS A 322 -15.32 -21.87 -12.82
C LYS A 322 -15.34 -23.36 -13.16
N GLN A 323 -16.34 -23.78 -13.94
CA GLN A 323 -16.31 -25.05 -14.64
C GLN A 323 -15.62 -24.85 -15.99
N THR A 324 -14.48 -25.51 -16.23
CA THR A 324 -13.65 -25.27 -17.42
C THR A 324 -12.74 -26.46 -17.74
N ASP A 325 -12.18 -26.47 -18.95
CA ASP A 325 -11.02 -27.28 -19.28
C ASP A 325 -9.79 -26.78 -18.48
N LEU A 326 -8.95 -27.70 -18.01
CA LEU A 326 -7.74 -27.38 -17.24
C LEU A 326 -6.67 -26.67 -18.08
N ALA A 327 -6.70 -26.78 -19.41
CA ALA A 327 -5.87 -25.97 -20.30
C ALA A 327 -6.17 -24.47 -20.15
N ALA A 328 -7.38 -24.08 -19.75
CA ALA A 328 -7.73 -22.68 -19.48
C ALA A 328 -6.93 -22.08 -18.32
N LEU A 329 -6.38 -22.90 -17.42
CA LEU A 329 -5.51 -22.44 -16.34
C LEU A 329 -4.20 -21.82 -16.84
N LEU A 330 -3.76 -22.16 -18.05
CA LEU A 330 -2.62 -21.52 -18.69
C LEU A 330 -2.82 -20.02 -18.90
N SER A 331 -4.08 -19.55 -19.00
CA SER A 331 -4.37 -18.11 -19.09
C SER A 331 -4.03 -17.36 -17.79
N LEU A 332 -3.98 -18.06 -16.65
CA LEU A 332 -3.63 -17.49 -15.35
C LEU A 332 -2.11 -17.30 -15.20
N ASP A 333 -1.32 -18.06 -15.97
CA ASP A 333 0.14 -18.15 -15.86
C ASP A 333 0.83 -16.78 -15.94
N GLY A 334 0.51 -16.03 -17.01
CA GLY A 334 1.12 -14.72 -17.27
C GLY A 334 0.73 -13.65 -16.26
N ILE A 335 -0.43 -13.79 -15.61
CA ILE A 335 -0.92 -12.89 -14.58
C ILE A 335 -0.21 -13.18 -13.25
N LEU A 336 -0.20 -14.45 -12.83
CA LEU A 336 0.33 -14.87 -11.53
C LEU A 336 1.84 -14.71 -11.43
N LYS A 337 2.58 -14.91 -12.53
CA LYS A 337 4.04 -14.76 -12.56
C LYS A 337 4.53 -13.37 -12.13
N LYS A 338 3.70 -12.34 -12.31
CA LYS A 338 4.06 -10.94 -12.06
C LYS A 338 3.60 -10.43 -10.70
N LEU A 339 3.04 -11.28 -9.84
CA LEU A 339 2.41 -10.87 -8.59
C LEU A 339 2.93 -11.69 -7.41
N PRO A 340 3.07 -11.09 -6.21
CA PRO A 340 3.37 -11.81 -4.97
C PRO A 340 2.10 -12.53 -4.48
N VAL A 341 1.76 -13.65 -5.11
CA VAL A 341 0.53 -14.41 -4.82
C VAL A 341 0.87 -15.87 -4.56
N SER A 342 0.33 -16.43 -3.48
CA SER A 342 0.25 -17.87 -3.23
C SER A 342 -1.16 -18.38 -3.53
N ALA A 343 -1.30 -19.68 -3.79
CA ALA A 343 -2.58 -20.28 -4.16
C ALA A 343 -2.81 -21.60 -3.45
N LYS A 344 -4.08 -21.84 -3.09
CA LYS A 344 -4.61 -23.15 -2.72
C LYS A 344 -5.71 -23.49 -3.70
N ALA A 345 -5.75 -24.71 -4.21
CA ALA A 345 -6.75 -25.09 -5.19
C ALA A 345 -7.31 -26.49 -4.95
N THR A 346 -8.55 -26.67 -5.37
CA THR A 346 -9.17 -27.98 -5.51
C THR A 346 -9.83 -28.03 -6.88
N LEU A 347 -9.43 -29.02 -7.67
CA LEU A 347 -9.93 -29.26 -9.02
C LEU A 347 -10.54 -30.66 -9.02
N THR A 348 -11.83 -30.76 -9.34
CA THR A 348 -12.55 -32.04 -9.38
C THR A 348 -13.19 -32.23 -10.75
N PRO A 349 -13.08 -33.42 -11.36
CA PRO A 349 -13.70 -33.69 -12.64
C PRO A 349 -15.24 -33.68 -12.52
N GLU A 350 -15.91 -33.12 -13.54
CA GLU A 350 -17.36 -33.13 -13.72
C GLU A 350 -17.68 -33.33 -15.21
N GLY A 351 -17.92 -34.59 -15.59
CA GLY A 351 -18.04 -34.97 -17.00
C GLY A 351 -16.72 -34.74 -17.73
N ASP A 352 -16.78 -34.06 -18.87
CA ASP A 352 -15.60 -33.71 -19.68
C ASP A 352 -14.88 -32.43 -19.19
N LEU A 353 -15.46 -31.73 -18.21
CA LEU A 353 -14.93 -30.49 -17.66
C LEU A 353 -14.46 -30.68 -16.22
N TRP A 354 -13.86 -29.63 -15.67
CA TRP A 354 -13.41 -29.60 -14.29
C TRP A 354 -14.05 -28.46 -13.53
N ASN A 355 -14.54 -28.77 -12.34
CA ASN A 355 -14.86 -27.77 -11.33
C ASN A 355 -13.57 -27.30 -10.69
N VAL A 356 -13.20 -26.06 -11.01
CA VAL A 356 -11.99 -25.42 -10.48
C VAL A 356 -12.40 -24.44 -9.40
N ALA A 357 -11.83 -24.60 -8.21
CA ALA A 357 -11.87 -23.62 -7.13
C ALA A 357 -10.44 -23.30 -6.68
N ILE A 358 -10.04 -22.03 -6.80
CA ILE A 358 -8.71 -21.55 -6.40
C ILE A 358 -8.89 -20.40 -5.42
N THR A 359 -8.21 -20.46 -4.29
CA THR A 359 -8.07 -19.37 -3.33
C THR A 359 -6.67 -18.81 -3.44
N PHE A 360 -6.57 -17.52 -3.75
CA PHE A 360 -5.32 -16.78 -3.79
C PHE A 360 -5.11 -16.00 -2.50
N THR A 361 -3.85 -15.94 -2.05
CA THR A 361 -3.40 -15.02 -1.02
C THR A 361 -2.40 -14.07 -1.65
N PHE A 362 -2.81 -12.81 -1.80
CA PHE A 362 -1.97 -11.73 -2.27
C PHE A 362 -1.24 -11.10 -1.08
N TYR A 363 0.06 -10.88 -1.23
CA TYR A 363 0.89 -10.21 -0.22
C TYR A 363 1.19 -8.79 -0.69
N GLY A 364 0.63 -7.80 0.00
CA GLY A 364 0.91 -6.40 -0.25
C GLY A 364 1.47 -5.70 0.99
N ALA A 365 2.12 -4.57 0.75
CA ALA A 365 2.39 -3.58 1.77
C ALA A 365 1.33 -2.47 1.66
N SER A 366 0.84 -2.00 2.81
CA SER A 366 0.20 -0.68 2.85
C SER A 366 1.33 0.32 2.71
N THR A 367 1.36 1.00 1.57
CA THR A 367 2.18 2.19 1.38
C THR A 367 1.50 3.37 2.03
#